data_AF-A0A011QRE8-F1
#
_entry.id   AF-A0A011QRE8-F1
#
_cell.length_a   1.000
_cell.length_b   1.000
_cell.length_c   1.000
_cell.angle_alpha   90.00
_cell.angle_beta   90.00
_cell.angle_gamma   90.00
#
_symmetry.space_group_name_H-M   'P 1'
#
loop_
_entity.id
_entity.type
_entity.pdbx_description
1 polymer ?
#
loop_
_entity_poly.entity_id
_entity_poly.type
_entity_poly.pdbx_seq_one_letter_code
_entity_poly.pdbx_strand_id
1 'polypeptide(L)'
;MTVRINEHLWIEELVEIVEAQASCELYGLLKRPDEKYVTERAYDNPKFVEDMVRDVAARLGGESRIDAFVVESENFESIHNHSAYALIERDRRLAGNS
;
A
#
# COMPACT_ATOMS: atom_id res chain seq x y z
N MET A 1 5.70 -4.20 -3.73
CA MET A 1 6.12 -4.45 -2.34
C MET A 1 7.18 -5.53 -2.32
N THR A 2 8.27 -5.30 -1.61
CA THR A 2 9.38 -6.24 -1.40
C THR A 2 9.67 -6.34 0.09
N VAL A 3 9.84 -7.54 0.63
CA VAL A 3 10.11 -7.75 2.06
C VAL A 3 11.31 -8.67 2.26
N ARG A 4 12.03 -8.45 3.35
CA ARG A 4 13.09 -9.32 3.85
C ARG A 4 12.66 -9.87 5.20
N ILE A 5 12.50 -11.18 5.28
CA ILE A 5 12.02 -11.88 6.47
C ILE A 5 13.19 -12.53 7.22
N ASN A 6 13.06 -12.63 8.54
CA ASN A 6 13.99 -13.33 9.44
C ASN A 6 13.43 -14.67 9.94
N GLU A 7 12.12 -14.89 9.81
CA GLU A 7 11.41 -16.10 10.18
C GLU A 7 10.36 -16.45 9.11
N HIS A 8 9.75 -17.63 9.23
CA HIS A 8 8.73 -18.08 8.30
C HIS A 8 7.50 -17.15 8.31
N LEU A 9 7.13 -16.66 7.12
CA LEU A 9 5.96 -15.84 6.87
C LEU A 9 5.30 -16.32 5.57
N TRP A 10 4.00 -16.61 5.60
CA TRP A 10 3.27 -17.03 4.41
C TRP A 10 3.01 -15.85 3.48
N ILE A 11 2.91 -16.11 2.18
CA ILE A 11 2.63 -15.06 1.19
C ILE A 11 1.22 -14.51 1.41
N GLU A 12 0.28 -15.35 1.82
CA GLU A 12 -1.10 -15.00 2.14
C GLU A 12 -1.18 -13.96 3.26
N GLU A 13 -0.34 -14.06 4.30
CA GLU A 13 -0.27 -13.05 5.37
C GLU A 13 0.18 -11.69 4.82
N LEU A 14 1.12 -11.67 3.87
CA LEU A 14 1.56 -10.42 3.22
C LEU A 14 0.47 -9.83 2.32
N VAL A 15 -0.29 -10.67 1.62
CA VAL A 15 -1.42 -10.25 0.78
C VAL A 15 -2.51 -9.63 1.66
N GLU A 16 -2.88 -10.28 2.77
CA GLU A 16 -3.88 -9.78 3.72
C GLU A 16 -3.51 -8.40 4.28
N ILE A 17 -2.23 -8.17 4.60
CA ILE A 17 -1.74 -6.86 5.06
C ILE A 17 -1.99 -5.78 3.99
N VAL A 18 -1.69 -6.07 2.73
CA VAL A 18 -1.87 -5.12 1.63
C VAL A 18 -3.35 -4.90 1.34
N GLU A 19 -4.15 -5.97 1.22
CA GLU A 19 -5.58 -5.89 0.92
C GLU A 19 -6.39 -5.16 1.99
N ALA A 20 -6.03 -5.32 3.27
CA ALA A 20 -6.66 -4.58 4.36
C ALA A 20 -6.49 -3.06 4.20
N GLN A 21 -5.38 -2.60 3.62
CA GLN A 21 -5.13 -1.17 3.36
C GLN A 21 -5.62 -0.72 1.98
N ALA A 22 -5.70 -1.64 1.02
CA ALA A 22 -6.19 -1.43 -0.35
C ALA A 22 -7.72 -1.28 -0.45
N SER A 23 -8.47 -1.46 0.66
CA SER A 23 -9.94 -1.42 0.72
C SER A 23 -10.60 -0.06 0.37
N CYS A 24 -9.81 0.95 -0.01
CA CYS A 24 -10.25 2.16 -0.72
C CYS A 24 -9.54 2.25 -2.09
N GLU A 25 -9.93 1.31 -2.94
CA GLU A 25 -10.05 1.37 -4.40
C GLU A 25 -9.18 2.38 -5.17
N LEU A 26 -8.02 1.88 -5.59
CA LEU A 26 -7.31 2.34 -6.78
C LEU A 26 -7.81 1.57 -8.00
N TYR A 27 -8.88 2.04 -8.65
CA TYR A 27 -9.36 1.41 -9.89
C TYR A 27 -8.78 2.10 -11.12
N GLY A 28 -7.94 1.37 -11.86
CA GLY A 28 -7.43 1.79 -13.17
C GLY A 28 -8.46 1.77 -14.30
N LEU A 29 -9.63 1.14 -14.14
CA LEU A 29 -10.75 1.21 -15.09
C LEU A 29 -12.05 0.61 -14.48
N LEU A 30 -13.13 1.41 -14.34
CA LEU A 30 -14.45 0.94 -13.90
C LEU A 30 -15.40 0.73 -15.09
N LYS A 31 -16.27 -0.30 -15.01
CA LYS A 31 -17.45 -0.39 -15.88
C LYS A 31 -18.65 0.32 -15.21
N ARG A 32 -19.47 0.99 -16.03
CA ARG A 32 -20.57 1.91 -15.64
C ARG A 32 -21.49 1.49 -14.47
N PRO A 33 -21.83 0.20 -14.24
CA PRO A 33 -22.69 -0.17 -13.12
C PRO A 33 -22.01 -0.04 -11.74
N ASP A 34 -20.69 -0.26 -11.68
CA ASP A 34 -19.92 -0.27 -10.43
C ASP A 34 -19.43 1.13 -10.04
N GLU A 35 -19.42 2.05 -11.01
CA GLU A 35 -18.96 3.44 -10.88
C GLU A 35 -19.72 4.21 -9.79
N LYS A 36 -21.02 3.98 -9.60
CA LYS A 36 -21.82 4.74 -8.62
C LYS A 36 -21.46 4.42 -7.16
N TYR A 37 -21.32 3.14 -6.83
CA TYR A 37 -21.05 2.70 -5.45
C TYR A 37 -19.62 3.08 -5.01
N VAL A 38 -18.69 2.98 -5.96
CA VAL A 38 -17.30 3.37 -5.79
C VAL A 38 -17.14 4.89 -5.65
N THR A 39 -17.87 5.67 -6.46
CA THR A 39 -17.81 7.14 -6.38
C THR A 39 -18.26 7.63 -5.01
N GLU A 40 -19.33 7.08 -4.45
CA GLU A 40 -19.85 7.50 -3.14
C GLU A 40 -18.85 7.17 -2.01
N ARG A 41 -18.23 5.98 -2.03
CA ARG A 41 -17.28 5.55 -0.99
C ARG A 41 -15.89 6.20 -1.08
N ALA A 42 -15.40 6.45 -2.29
CA ALA A 42 -14.14 7.18 -2.52
C ALA A 42 -14.26 8.67 -2.15
N TYR A 43 -15.44 9.27 -2.30
CA TYR A 43 -15.71 10.64 -1.89
C TYR A 43 -15.74 10.80 -0.36
N ASP A 44 -16.24 9.79 0.35
CA ASP A 44 -16.34 9.78 1.81
C ASP A 44 -14.99 9.51 2.51
N ASN A 45 -14.00 8.91 1.82
CA ASN A 45 -12.68 8.62 2.38
C ASN A 45 -11.55 8.63 1.32
N PRO A 46 -11.21 9.81 0.74
CA PRO A 46 -10.12 9.90 -0.23
C PRO A 46 -8.78 9.57 0.44
N LYS A 47 -8.12 8.51 -0.02
CA LYS A 47 -6.72 8.21 0.33
C LYS A 47 -5.81 8.66 -0.80
N PHE A 48 -4.78 9.44 -0.46
CA PHE A 48 -3.71 9.75 -1.41
C PHE A 48 -2.77 8.55 -1.59
N VAL A 49 -1.96 8.56 -2.65
CA VAL A 49 -0.96 7.50 -2.92
C VAL A 49 0.03 7.36 -1.75
N GLU A 50 0.30 8.46 -1.04
CA GLU A 50 1.11 8.50 0.17
C GLU A 50 0.45 7.80 1.37
N ASP A 51 -0.87 7.88 1.50
CA ASP A 51 -1.60 7.25 2.61
C ASP A 51 -1.57 5.72 2.46
N MET A 52 -1.69 5.21 1.23
CA MET A 52 -1.56 3.78 0.94
C MET A 52 -0.22 3.23 1.40
N VAL A 53 0.88 3.87 0.99
CA VAL A 53 2.22 3.38 1.36
C VAL A 53 2.49 3.55 2.87
N ARG A 54 1.95 4.59 3.52
CA ARG A 54 2.07 4.80 4.97
C ARG A 54 1.36 3.72 5.77
N ASP A 55 0.13 3.38 5.40
CA ASP A 55 -0.67 2.39 6.11
C ASP A 55 -0.05 0.99 6.02
N VAL A 56 0.39 0.59 4.82
CA VAL A 56 1.08 -0.69 4.61
C VAL A 56 2.43 -0.69 5.34
N ALA A 57 3.22 0.38 5.24
CA ALA A 57 4.50 0.50 5.94
C ALA A 57 4.35 0.45 7.48
N ALA A 58 3.26 1.00 8.03
CA ALA A 58 2.98 0.92 9.47
C ALA A 58 2.71 -0.53 9.91
N ARG A 59 1.96 -1.30 9.11
CA ARG A 59 1.68 -2.72 9.38
C ARG A 59 2.94 -3.58 9.28
N LEU A 60 3.70 -3.47 8.19
CA LEU A 60 4.99 -4.16 8.04
C LEU A 60 5.98 -3.73 9.12
N GLY A 61 5.94 -2.45 9.50
CA GLY A 61 6.70 -1.86 10.60
C GLY A 61 6.31 -2.35 11.99
N GLY A 62 5.21 -3.08 12.16
CA GLY A 62 4.83 -3.78 13.39
C GLY A 62 5.10 -5.29 13.38
N GLU A 63 5.36 -5.90 12.23
CA GLU A 63 5.64 -7.33 12.10
C GLU A 63 7.10 -7.62 12.47
N SER A 64 7.34 -8.40 13.52
CA SER A 64 8.69 -8.71 14.01
C SER A 64 9.48 -9.64 13.08
N ARG A 65 8.77 -10.44 12.28
CA ARG A 65 9.37 -11.37 11.32
C ARG A 65 9.97 -10.67 10.08
N ILE A 66 9.73 -9.37 9.92
CA ILE A 66 10.25 -8.55 8.82
C ILE A 66 11.43 -7.68 9.31
N ASP A 67 12.59 -7.87 8.69
CA ASP A 67 13.78 -7.06 8.93
C ASP A 67 13.79 -5.76 8.11
N ALA A 68 13.35 -5.86 6.85
CA ALA A 68 13.37 -4.74 5.93
C ALA A 68 12.23 -4.85 4.91
N PHE A 69 11.77 -3.72 4.40
CA PHE A 69 10.74 -3.68 3.36
C PHE A 69 10.86 -2.45 2.45
N VAL A 70 10.30 -2.59 1.26
CA VAL A 70 10.00 -1.52 0.31
C VAL A 70 8.52 -1.63 -0.06
N VAL A 71 7.77 -0.56 0.16
CA VAL A 71 6.37 -0.42 -0.24
C VAL A 71 6.30 0.70 -1.27
N GLU A 72 5.68 0.44 -2.41
CA GLU A 72 5.49 1.41 -3.47
C GLU A 72 4.06 1.35 -3.99
N SER A 73 3.54 2.49 -4.42
CA SER A 73 2.21 2.63 -4.99
C SER A 73 2.26 3.64 -6.13
N GLU A 74 1.58 3.32 -7.23
CA GLU A 74 1.44 4.17 -8.41
C GLU A 74 -0.04 4.31 -8.77
N ASN A 75 -0.51 5.55 -8.89
CA ASN A 75 -1.87 5.90 -9.29
C ASN A 75 -1.84 6.53 -10.68
N PHE A 76 -2.60 5.97 -11.62
CA PHE A 76 -2.82 6.58 -12.92
C PHE A 76 -3.91 7.64 -12.83
N GLU A 77 -3.56 8.91 -13.02
CA GLU A 77 -4.51 10.01 -12.90
C GLU A 77 -5.36 10.17 -14.17
N SER A 78 -6.68 10.26 -14.02
CA SER A 78 -7.61 10.38 -15.15
C SER A 78 -7.68 11.79 -15.76
N ILE A 79 -7.21 12.81 -15.03
CA ILE A 79 -7.25 14.23 -15.43
C ILE A 79 -5.86 14.83 -15.70
N HIS A 80 -4.79 14.06 -15.54
CA HIS A 80 -3.43 14.49 -15.83
C HIS A 80 -2.65 13.41 -16.59
N ASN A 81 -1.72 13.82 -17.46
CA ASN A 81 -0.87 12.89 -18.20
C ASN A 81 0.41 12.51 -17.41
N HIS A 82 0.27 12.26 -16.11
CA HIS A 82 1.32 11.76 -15.23
C HIS A 82 0.71 10.86 -14.15
N SER A 83 1.49 9.88 -13.70
CA SER A 83 1.13 9.05 -12.54
C SER A 83 1.55 9.76 -11.24
N ALA A 84 0.78 9.58 -10.17
CA ALA A 84 1.23 9.86 -8.82
C ALA A 84 1.96 8.63 -8.26
N TYR A 85 3.12 8.81 -7.64
CA TYR A 85 3.95 7.72 -7.13
C TYR A 85 4.43 8.00 -5.72
N ALA A 86 4.38 6.99 -4.85
CA ALA A 86 4.97 7.04 -3.52
C ALA A 86 5.73 5.76 -3.20
N LEU A 87 6.80 5.90 -2.40
CA LEU A 87 7.62 4.79 -1.93
C LEU A 87 8.06 5.02 -0.48
N ILE A 88 7.99 3.97 0.34
CA ILE A 88 8.61 3.90 1.66
C ILE A 88 9.54 2.69 1.70
N GLU A 89 10.79 2.94 2.07
CA GLU A 89 11.78 1.92 2.36
C GLU A 89 12.21 2.01 3.83
N ARG A 90 12.31 0.85 4.49
CA ARG A 90 12.84 0.76 5.85
C ARG A 90 13.66 -0.51 6.02
N ASP A 91 14.83 -0.38 6.63
CA ASP A 91 15.66 -1.50 7.06
C ASP A 91 15.97 -1.36 8.56
N ARG A 92 15.40 -2.24 9.39
CA ARG A 92 15.59 -2.21 10.84
C ARG A 92 17.01 -2.62 11.25
N ARG A 93 17.73 -3.33 10.38
CA ARG A 93 19.09 -3.79 10.65
C ARG A 93 20.09 -2.63 10.63
N LEU A 94 19.73 -1.51 9.99
CA LEU A 94 20.56 -0.30 9.95
C LEU A 94 20.32 0.61 11.16
N ALA A 95 19.22 0.47 11.89
CA ALA A 95 18.85 1.32 13.02
C ALA A 95 19.54 0.95 14.35
N GLY A 96 20.22 -0.20 14.43
CA GLY A 96 20.88 -0.72 15.64
C GLY A 96 22.39 -0.46 15.73
N ASN A 97 22.98 0.31 14.82
CA ASN A 97 24.44 0.56 14.74
C ASN A 97 24.85 1.98 15.19
N SER A 98 24.07 2.64 16.06
CA SER A 98 24.34 3.98 16.60
C SER A 98 24.55 3.97 18.11
#